data_AF-A0A844NVH5-F1
#
_entry.id   AF-A0A844NVH5-F1
#
_cell.length_a   1.000
_cell.length_b   1.000
_cell.length_c   1.000
_cell.angle_alpha   90.00
_cell.angle_beta   90.00
_cell.angle_gamma   90.00
#
_symmetry.space_group_name_H-M   'P 1'
#
loop_
_entity.id
_entity.type
_entity.pdbx_description
1 polymer ?
#
loop_
_entity_poly.entity_id
_entity_poly.type
_entity_poly.pdbx_seq_one_letter_code
_entity_poly.pdbx_strand_id
1 'polypeptide(L)'
;MSGDASLWRSVSARNTHLAADTEVDPWQSDSSGITHLAAGAVAWSWQSVAGRNTQLVAGTEVDPWQSVAGRNTQLAAGAVAWSWQSVAGRNTQLAAGAVAWSWQSVAGRNTQLVAGTEVDPWQSVAGRNTQLAAGAEVDPWQSVAGR
;
A
#
# COMPACT_ATOMS: atom_id res chain seq x y z
N MET A 1 -4.56 17.27 -23.32
CA MET A 1 -3.78 16.32 -24.14
C MET A 1 -3.87 14.99 -23.42
N SER A 2 -4.68 14.07 -23.95
CA SER A 2 -4.81 12.70 -23.42
C SER A 2 -3.54 11.92 -23.74
N GLY A 3 -2.82 11.48 -22.70
CA GLY A 3 -1.78 10.46 -22.82
C GLY A 3 -2.39 9.10 -22.54
N ASP A 4 -2.16 8.13 -23.44
CA ASP A 4 -2.59 6.75 -23.34
C ASP A 4 -2.26 6.11 -21.99
N ALA A 5 -3.26 5.54 -21.32
CA ALA A 5 -3.11 4.67 -20.16
C ALA A 5 -2.31 3.41 -20.58
N SER A 6 -0.99 3.52 -20.49
CA SER A 6 -0.05 2.47 -20.87
C SER A 6 0.01 1.45 -19.73
N LEU A 7 -0.85 0.43 -19.79
CA LEU A 7 -0.89 -0.65 -18.79
C LEU A 7 0.36 -1.53 -18.94
N TRP A 8 1.42 -1.20 -18.19
CA TRP A 8 2.68 -1.95 -18.19
C TRP A 8 2.53 -3.28 -17.44
N ARG A 9 2.77 -4.40 -18.13
CA ARG A 9 2.81 -5.77 -17.58
C ARG A 9 4.22 -6.35 -17.67
N SER A 10 4.73 -6.94 -16.59
CA SER A 10 6.03 -7.64 -16.58
C SER A 10 5.96 -8.97 -15.81
N VAL A 11 6.52 -10.04 -16.41
CA VAL A 11 6.47 -11.44 -15.93
C VAL A 11 7.87 -11.95 -15.51
N SER A 12 8.76 -11.06 -15.08
CA SER A 12 10.11 -11.46 -14.63
C SER A 12 10.06 -12.21 -13.29
N ALA A 13 11.08 -12.97 -12.90
CA ALA A 13 11.13 -13.56 -11.54
C ALA A 13 11.34 -12.51 -10.45
N ARG A 14 11.94 -11.37 -10.81
CA ARG A 14 12.11 -10.18 -9.96
C ARG A 14 11.89 -8.93 -10.81
N ASN A 15 10.97 -8.09 -10.38
CA ASN A 15 10.75 -6.77 -10.95
C ASN A 15 11.19 -5.70 -9.96
N THR A 16 12.02 -4.79 -10.44
CA THR A 16 12.30 -3.52 -9.76
C THR A 16 11.84 -2.41 -10.68
N HIS A 17 10.88 -1.61 -10.20
CA HIS A 17 10.38 -0.46 -10.94
C HIS A 17 10.71 0.81 -10.16
N LEU A 18 11.26 1.80 -10.86
CA LEU A 18 11.55 3.13 -10.34
C LEU A 18 10.83 4.14 -11.22
N ALA A 19 9.86 4.84 -10.65
CA ALA A 19 9.12 5.90 -11.33
C ALA A 19 9.32 7.21 -10.56
N ALA A 20 9.71 8.27 -11.27
CA ALA A 20 9.83 9.60 -10.70
C ALA A 20 9.25 10.60 -11.70
N ASP A 21 7.99 10.97 -11.51
CA ASP A 21 7.27 11.89 -12.38
C ASP A 21 6.15 12.58 -11.59
N THR A 22 5.57 13.64 -12.14
CA THR A 22 4.43 14.35 -11.54
C THR A 22 3.26 13.40 -11.35
N GLU A 23 3.01 12.51 -12.31
CA GLU A 23 1.99 11.48 -12.24
C GLU A 23 2.61 10.12 -12.55
N VAL A 24 2.37 9.12 -11.68
CA VAL A 24 2.83 7.75 -11.89
C VAL A 24 1.65 6.86 -12.27
N ASP A 25 1.73 6.28 -13.46
CA ASP A 25 0.66 5.49 -14.07
C ASP A 25 0.35 4.17 -13.34
N PRO A 26 -0.88 3.64 -13.50
CA PRO A 26 -1.26 2.33 -12.99
C PRO A 26 -0.37 1.20 -13.51
N TRP A 27 -0.10 0.21 -12.66
CA TRP A 27 0.82 -0.88 -13.02
C TRP A 27 0.38 -2.25 -12.47
N GLN A 28 0.70 -3.32 -13.22
CA GLN A 28 0.47 -4.71 -12.81
C GLN A 28 1.66 -5.66 -13.03
N SER A 29 1.87 -6.59 -12.10
CA SER A 29 2.86 -7.68 -12.25
C SER A 29 2.53 -8.90 -11.42
N ASP A 30 3.00 -10.04 -11.92
CA ASP A 30 2.87 -11.39 -11.35
C ASP A 30 4.23 -12.01 -10.97
N SER A 31 5.32 -11.22 -10.96
CA SER A 31 6.66 -11.69 -10.62
C SER A 31 6.82 -12.23 -9.21
N SER A 32 7.71 -13.21 -8.98
CA SER A 32 7.98 -13.77 -7.65
C SER A 32 8.47 -12.76 -6.61
N GLY A 33 9.04 -11.62 -7.02
CA GLY A 33 9.45 -10.55 -6.14
C GLY A 33 9.36 -9.17 -6.78
N ILE A 34 8.61 -8.27 -6.17
CA ILE A 34 8.34 -6.92 -6.69
C ILE A 34 8.92 -5.89 -5.73
N THR A 35 9.76 -4.99 -6.24
CA THR A 35 10.25 -3.80 -5.50
C THR A 35 9.90 -2.54 -6.28
N HIS A 36 8.99 -1.75 -5.75
CA HIS A 36 8.52 -0.54 -6.42
C HIS A 36 8.90 0.68 -5.61
N LEU A 37 9.46 1.67 -6.32
CA LEU A 37 9.78 2.96 -5.76
C LEU A 37 9.16 4.02 -6.68
N ALA A 38 8.18 4.74 -6.15
CA ALA A 38 7.50 5.82 -6.87
C ALA A 38 7.67 7.12 -6.09
N ALA A 39 8.08 8.18 -6.78
CA ALA A 39 8.15 9.54 -6.23
C ALA A 39 7.43 10.50 -7.18
N GLY A 40 6.34 11.13 -6.75
CA GLY A 40 5.54 11.97 -7.64
C GLY A 40 4.50 12.82 -6.95
N ALA A 41 3.81 13.71 -7.66
CA ALA A 41 2.70 14.44 -7.07
C ALA A 41 1.50 13.50 -6.85
N VAL A 42 1.19 12.66 -7.84
CA VAL A 42 0.09 11.69 -7.77
C VAL A 42 0.56 10.32 -8.22
N ALA A 43 0.28 9.27 -7.43
CA ALA A 43 0.59 7.89 -7.79
C ALA A 43 -0.68 7.04 -7.85
N TRP A 44 -1.05 6.56 -9.05
CA TRP A 44 -2.32 5.91 -9.35
C TRP A 44 -2.31 4.38 -9.17
N SER A 45 -3.49 3.83 -8.91
CA SER A 45 -3.86 2.40 -8.81
C SER A 45 -2.80 1.35 -9.16
N TRP A 46 -2.37 0.55 -8.17
CA TRP A 46 -1.41 -0.55 -8.40
C TRP A 46 -2.05 -1.92 -8.12
N GLN A 47 -1.60 -2.97 -8.82
CA GLN A 47 -1.97 -4.35 -8.49
C GLN A 47 -0.75 -5.27 -8.60
N SER A 48 -0.49 -6.05 -7.55
CA SER A 48 0.75 -6.82 -7.45
C SER A 48 0.49 -8.23 -6.92
N VAL A 49 0.88 -9.26 -7.66
CA VAL A 49 0.81 -10.66 -7.23
C VAL A 49 2.23 -11.24 -7.21
N ALA A 50 2.75 -11.63 -6.04
CA ALA A 50 4.13 -12.11 -5.93
C ALA A 50 4.37 -13.07 -4.78
N GLY A 51 5.56 -13.69 -4.71
CA GLY A 51 6.05 -14.28 -3.46
C GLY A 51 6.33 -13.20 -2.40
N ARG A 52 6.83 -12.03 -2.82
CA ARG A 52 7.13 -10.88 -1.96
C ARG A 52 6.92 -9.56 -2.67
N ASN A 53 6.14 -8.66 -2.06
CA ASN A 53 5.99 -7.28 -2.53
C ASN A 53 6.63 -6.30 -1.54
N THR A 54 7.45 -5.39 -2.06
CA THR A 54 7.97 -4.22 -1.33
C THR A 54 7.63 -3.00 -2.16
N GLN A 55 6.85 -2.07 -1.62
CA GLN A 55 6.51 -0.84 -2.30
C GLN A 55 6.76 0.34 -1.39
N LEU A 56 7.38 1.38 -1.95
CA LEU A 56 7.65 2.65 -1.31
C LEU A 56 7.16 3.75 -2.25
N VAL A 57 6.17 4.49 -1.80
CA VAL A 57 5.57 5.59 -2.55
C VAL A 57 5.72 6.86 -1.74
N ALA A 58 6.27 7.90 -2.36
CA ALA A 58 6.36 9.24 -1.80
C ALA A 58 5.64 10.23 -2.72
N GLY A 59 4.66 10.98 -2.23
CA GLY A 59 3.97 11.93 -3.07
C GLY A 59 2.92 12.78 -2.41
N THR A 60 2.31 13.74 -3.10
CA THR A 60 1.21 14.52 -2.50
C THR A 60 -0.05 13.67 -2.35
N GLU A 61 -0.37 12.82 -3.32
CA GLU A 61 -1.55 11.96 -3.31
C GLU A 61 -1.19 10.53 -3.74
N VAL A 62 -1.64 9.54 -2.99
CA VAL A 62 -1.45 8.12 -3.29
C VAL A 62 -2.79 7.42 -3.32
N ASP A 63 -3.13 6.87 -4.48
CA ASP A 63 -4.43 6.30 -4.81
C ASP A 63 -4.55 4.79 -4.50
N PRO A 64 -5.75 4.19 -4.62
CA PRO A 64 -6.05 2.86 -4.12
C PRO A 64 -5.07 1.77 -4.55
N TRP A 65 -4.63 0.93 -3.61
CA TRP A 65 -3.67 -0.13 -3.89
C TRP A 65 -4.13 -1.53 -3.47
N GLN A 66 -3.87 -2.53 -4.31
CA GLN A 66 -4.12 -3.96 -4.09
C GLN A 66 -2.84 -4.82 -4.17
N SER A 67 -2.58 -5.64 -3.16
CA SER A 67 -1.41 -6.53 -3.14
C SER A 67 -1.72 -7.91 -2.61
N VAL A 68 -1.33 -8.95 -3.35
CA VAL A 68 -1.41 -10.35 -2.93
C VAL A 68 -0.01 -10.96 -2.94
N ALA A 69 0.53 -11.34 -1.77
CA ALA A 69 1.82 -12.03 -1.74
C ALA A 69 2.03 -12.97 -0.56
N GLY A 70 3.13 -13.71 -0.52
CA GLY A 70 3.55 -14.38 0.72
C GLY A 70 3.93 -13.37 1.82
N ARG A 71 4.50 -12.23 1.43
CA ARG A 71 4.86 -11.11 2.31
C ARG A 71 4.68 -9.77 1.60
N ASN A 72 3.94 -8.86 2.21
CA ASN A 72 3.83 -7.47 1.74
C ASN A 72 4.53 -6.50 2.71
N THR A 73 5.29 -5.57 2.13
CA THR A 73 5.83 -4.41 2.82
C THR A 73 5.44 -3.18 2.02
N GLN A 74 4.70 -2.29 2.66
CA GLN A 74 4.01 -1.18 2.04
C GLN A 74 4.40 0.09 2.81
N LEU A 75 5.03 1.06 2.16
CA LEU A 75 5.37 2.35 2.75
C LEU A 75 4.80 3.47 1.89
N ALA A 76 4.00 4.33 2.50
CA ALA A 76 3.45 5.54 1.90
C ALA A 76 3.92 6.76 2.70
N ALA A 77 4.45 7.76 2.01
CA ALA A 77 4.72 9.06 2.61
C ALA A 77 4.10 10.15 1.74
N GLY A 78 3.14 10.91 2.26
CA GLY A 78 2.47 11.90 1.42
C GLY A 78 1.50 12.83 2.10
N ALA A 79 0.91 13.78 1.37
CA ALA A 79 -0.13 14.61 1.99
C ALA A 79 -1.41 13.79 2.19
N VAL A 80 -1.79 12.97 1.21
CA VAL A 80 -3.00 12.12 1.25
C VAL A 80 -2.67 10.71 0.76
N ALA A 81 -3.08 9.69 1.52
CA ALA A 81 -2.99 8.29 1.12
C ALA A 81 -4.37 7.62 1.20
N TRP A 82 -4.83 7.03 0.10
CA TRP A 82 -6.17 6.46 -0.06
C TRP A 82 -6.18 4.93 -0.13
N SER A 83 -7.20 4.29 0.45
CA SER A 83 -7.71 2.93 0.16
C SER A 83 -6.68 1.83 -0.14
N TRP A 84 -6.16 1.16 0.88
CA TRP A 84 -5.15 0.10 0.69
C TRP A 84 -5.71 -1.27 1.07
N GLN A 85 -5.44 -2.27 0.25
CA GLN A 85 -5.85 -3.65 0.48
C GLN A 85 -4.68 -4.60 0.27
N SER A 86 -4.47 -5.48 1.25
CA SER A 86 -3.31 -6.37 1.27
C SER A 86 -3.68 -7.76 1.76
N VAL A 87 -3.35 -8.80 0.99
CA VAL A 87 -3.52 -10.20 1.36
C VAL A 87 -2.16 -10.88 1.38
N ALA A 88 -1.69 -11.35 2.55
CA ALA A 88 -0.45 -12.10 2.62
C ALA A 88 -0.29 -13.03 3.82
N GLY A 89 0.75 -13.86 3.86
CA GLY A 89 1.15 -14.52 5.12
C GLY A 89 1.58 -13.51 6.19
N ARG A 90 2.24 -12.42 5.77
CA ARG A 90 2.62 -11.29 6.63
C ARG A 90 2.49 -9.96 5.90
N ASN A 91 1.77 -9.01 6.49
CA ASN A 91 1.73 -7.62 6.02
C ASN A 91 2.45 -6.68 7.00
N THR A 92 3.20 -5.75 6.44
CA THR A 92 3.80 -4.62 7.14
C THR A 92 3.45 -3.36 6.36
N GLN A 93 2.69 -2.47 6.98
CA GLN A 93 2.20 -1.26 6.33
C GLN A 93 2.61 -0.05 7.17
N LEU A 94 3.22 0.94 6.54
CA LEU A 94 3.51 2.22 7.17
C LEU A 94 2.98 3.34 6.28
N ALA A 95 2.24 4.26 6.88
CA ALA A 95 1.77 5.46 6.21
C ALA A 95 2.13 6.68 7.06
N ALA A 96 2.70 7.70 6.43
CA ALA A 96 2.97 8.98 7.05
C ALA A 96 2.39 10.09 6.18
N GLY A 97 1.47 10.89 6.69
CA GLY A 97 0.87 11.94 5.89
C GLY A 97 -0.09 12.88 6.61
N ALA A 98 -0.71 13.82 5.91
CA ALA A 98 -1.76 14.63 6.52
C ALA A 98 -3.03 13.79 6.68
N VAL A 99 -3.41 13.03 5.65
CA VAL A 99 -4.63 12.22 5.69
C VAL A 99 -4.38 10.79 5.20
N ALA A 100 -4.88 9.80 5.94
CA ALA A 100 -4.79 8.39 5.59
C ALA A 100 -6.18 7.73 5.63
N TRP A 101 -6.73 7.45 4.45
CA TRP A 101 -8.09 6.91 4.28
C TRP A 101 -8.08 5.38 4.14
N SER A 102 -8.94 4.71 4.91
CA SER A 102 -9.43 3.31 4.71
C SER A 102 -8.39 2.26 4.33
N TRP A 103 -7.99 1.37 5.24
CA TRP A 103 -7.21 0.20 4.82
C TRP A 103 -7.71 -1.14 5.36
N GLN A 104 -7.51 -2.17 4.55
CA GLN A 104 -7.88 -3.54 4.83
C GLN A 104 -6.68 -4.47 4.67
N SER A 105 -6.46 -5.34 5.63
CA SER A 105 -5.36 -6.30 5.58
C SER A 105 -5.79 -7.67 6.06
N VAL A 106 -5.59 -8.69 5.22
CA VAL A 106 -5.83 -10.09 5.56
C VAL A 106 -4.50 -10.82 5.62
N ALA A 107 -4.07 -11.27 6.79
CA ALA A 107 -2.83 -12.03 6.91
C ALA A 107 -2.76 -13.02 8.08
N GLY A 108 -1.70 -13.83 8.13
CA GLY A 108 -1.35 -14.54 9.36
C GLY A 108 -0.82 -13.58 10.44
N ARG A 109 -0.10 -12.53 10.02
CA ARG A 109 0.42 -11.47 10.88
C ARG A 109 0.37 -10.11 10.21
N ASN A 110 -0.21 -9.13 10.90
CA ASN A 110 -0.28 -7.74 10.47
C ASN A 110 0.52 -6.83 11.40
N THR A 111 1.25 -5.89 10.81
CA THR A 111 1.93 -4.81 11.52
C THR A 111 1.66 -3.51 10.78
N GLN A 112 0.99 -2.57 11.44
CA GLN A 112 0.61 -1.28 10.87
C GLN A 112 1.09 -0.14 11.74
N LEU A 113 1.70 0.86 11.10
CA LEU A 113 2.03 2.14 11.72
C LEU A 113 1.51 3.28 10.83
N VAL A 114 0.60 4.09 11.35
CA VAL A 114 0.08 5.26 10.63
C VAL A 114 0.37 6.51 11.46
N ALA A 115 0.89 7.54 10.81
CA ALA A 115 1.10 8.85 11.42
C ALA A 115 0.50 9.93 10.52
N GLY A 116 -0.43 10.73 11.05
CA GLY A 116 -0.99 11.83 10.29
C GLY A 116 -1.95 12.73 11.02
N THR A 117 -2.45 13.78 10.38
CA THR A 117 -3.43 14.66 11.03
C THR A 117 -4.80 14.00 11.15
N GLU A 118 -5.23 13.26 10.12
CA GLU A 118 -6.52 12.57 10.07
C GLU A 118 -6.32 11.13 9.59
N VAL A 119 -6.86 10.18 10.35
CA VAL A 119 -6.73 8.74 10.08
C VAL A 119 -8.09 8.07 10.22
N ASP A 120 -8.62 7.58 9.10
CA ASP A 120 -9.95 6.97 8.94
C ASP A 120 -10.04 5.49 9.33
N PRO A 121 -11.27 4.92 9.40
CA PRO A 121 -11.51 3.55 9.85
C PRO A 121 -10.78 2.50 9.03
N TRP A 122 -10.37 1.45 9.73
CA TRP A 122 -9.40 0.50 9.23
C TRP A 122 -9.71 -0.91 9.73
N GLN A 123 -9.43 -1.94 8.91
CA GLN A 123 -9.86 -3.33 9.12
C GLN A 123 -8.68 -4.31 8.98
N SER A 124 -8.39 -5.10 10.02
CA SER A 124 -7.47 -6.25 9.90
C SER A 124 -8.18 -7.56 10.20
N VAL A 125 -7.90 -8.55 9.37
CA VAL A 125 -8.14 -9.96 9.69
C VAL A 125 -6.80 -10.68 9.81
N ALA A 126 -6.32 -10.97 11.02
CA ALA A 126 -5.13 -11.79 11.22
C ALA A 126 -5.04 -12.47 12.58
N GLY A 127 -4.36 -13.61 12.64
CA GLY A 127 -4.07 -14.30 13.91
C GLY A 127 -3.20 -13.47 14.86
N ARG A 128 -2.43 -12.51 14.34
CA ARG A 128 -1.72 -11.52 15.15
C ARG A 128 -1.72 -10.13 14.52
N ASN A 129 -2.24 -9.15 15.24
CA ASN A 129 -2.21 -7.74 14.88
C ASN A 129 -1.26 -6.94 15.77
N THR A 130 -0.59 -5.95 15.18
CA THR A 130 0.14 -4.90 15.89
C THR A 130 -0.14 -3.61 15.15
N GLN A 131 -0.81 -2.68 15.81
CA GLN A 131 -1.29 -1.43 15.21
C GLN A 131 -0.87 -0.27 16.09
N LEU A 132 -0.34 0.77 15.45
CA LEU A 132 -0.05 2.05 16.08
C LEU A 132 -0.52 3.17 15.14
N ALA A 133 -1.38 4.04 15.63
CA ALA A 133 -1.82 5.23 14.93
C ALA A 133 -1.48 6.45 15.79
N ALA A 134 -0.94 7.49 15.16
CA ALA A 134 -0.63 8.76 15.80
C ALA A 134 -1.20 9.90 14.96
N GLY A 135 -2.10 10.69 15.54
CA GLY A 135 -2.71 11.80 14.83
C GLY A 135 -3.60 12.70 15.67
N ALA A 136 -4.04 13.80 15.06
CA ALA A 136 -4.98 14.72 15.70
C ALA A 136 -6.38 14.11 15.76
N GLU A 137 -6.80 13.44 14.68
CA GLU A 137 -8.06 12.71 14.58
C GLU A 137 -7.77 11.27 14.13
N VAL A 138 -8.22 10.31 14.94
CA VAL A 138 -8.04 8.88 14.68
C VAL A 138 -9.38 8.18 14.90
N ASP A 139 -9.96 7.69 13.81
CA ASP A 139 -11.20 6.93 13.83
C ASP A 139 -11.01 5.49 14.35
N PRO A 140 -12.11 4.87 14.83
CA PRO A 140 -12.04 3.54 15.44
C PRO A 140 -11.60 2.44 14.45
N TRP A 141 -10.69 1.60 14.93
CA TRP A 141 -10.13 0.45 14.21
C TRP A 141 -10.96 -0.80 14.49
N GLN A 142 -11.06 -1.67 13.50
CA GLN A 142 -11.69 -2.98 13.61
C GLN A 142 -10.65 -4.06 13.34
N SER A 143 -10.56 -5.02 14.27
CA SER A 143 -9.61 -6.12 14.19
C SER A 143 -10.32 -7.42 14.48
N VAL A 144 -10.31 -8.32 13.49
CA VAL A 144 -10.79 -9.69 13.62
C VAL A 144 -9.59 -10.61 13.72
N ALA A 145 -9.42 -11.27 14.86
CA ALA A 145 -8.43 -12.34 14.99
C ALA A 145 -9.09 -13.67 14.61
N GLY A 146 -8.54 -14.35 13.59
CA GLY A 146 -8.86 -15.75 13.34
C GLY A 146 -8.36 -16.59 14.52
N ARG A 147 -9.22 -17.45 15.07
CA ARG A 147 -8.86 -18.42 16.10
C ARG A 147 -7.93 -19.50 15.55
#